data_AF-A0A0R1UA51-F1
#
_entry.id   AF-A0A0R1UA51-F1
#
_cell.length_a   1.000
_cell.length_b   1.000
_cell.length_c   1.000
_cell.angle_alpha   90.00
_cell.angle_beta   90.00
_cell.angle_gamma   90.00
#
_symmetry.space_group_name_H-M   'P 1'
#
loop_
_entity.id
_entity.type
_entity.pdbx_description
1 polymer ?
#
loop_
_entity_poly.entity_id
_entity_poly.type
_entity_poly.pdbx_seq_one_letter_code
_entity_poly.pdbx_strand_id
1 'polypeptide(L)'
;MVDIRIQNTKSNLISALLTCLEEKRINELKVKDIIKTAGVSSRTFYQYYSDVNSLLKDAEDTFITDYLKSVEKDRENLADIDLNLPVQEQLEAVLNSTKNTIAFCFERKKEIQVLLSDNGDIRFYNLIFKAGCDEFIKRMGEVNDIENLNMTEKEQMKLTISVQVFVHSMIGLIRVLLNYSDRLSPYDVRQNILVFLRNAPISNLSLGSAEDN
;
A
#
# COMPACT_ATOMS: atom_id res chain seq x y z
N MET A 1 24.60 -11.49 10.31
CA MET A 1 23.44 -11.92 11.12
C MET A 1 23.03 -10.71 11.95
N VAL A 2 21.88 -10.10 11.66
CA VAL A 2 21.36 -8.97 12.47
C VAL A 2 20.98 -9.51 13.85
N ASP A 3 21.32 -8.79 14.91
CA ASP A 3 21.03 -9.22 16.27
C ASP A 3 19.51 -9.25 16.51
N ILE A 4 18.97 -10.45 16.80
CA ILE A 4 17.54 -10.69 17.09
C ILE A 4 17.04 -9.77 18.22
N ARG A 5 17.90 -9.44 19.19
CA ARG A 5 17.54 -8.53 20.29
C ARG A 5 17.27 -7.12 19.79
N ILE A 6 18.02 -6.65 18.80
CA ILE A 6 17.81 -5.34 18.18
C ILE A 6 16.45 -5.32 17.47
N GLN A 7 16.15 -6.36 16.66
CA GLN A 7 14.88 -6.45 15.94
C GLN A 7 13.68 -6.51 16.89
N ASN A 8 13.75 -7.32 17.95
CA ASN A 8 12.68 -7.42 18.94
C ASN A 8 12.46 -6.08 19.66
N THR A 9 13.53 -5.36 19.99
CA THR A 9 13.41 -4.06 20.67
C THR A 9 12.78 -3.02 19.75
N LYS A 10 13.21 -2.95 18.49
CA LYS A 10 12.60 -2.06 17.48
C LYS A 10 11.12 -2.39 17.27
N SER A 11 10.77 -3.67 17.10
CA SER A 11 9.38 -4.10 16.94
C SER A 11 8.49 -3.74 18.14
N ASN A 12 9.02 -3.88 19.36
CA ASN A 12 8.32 -3.45 20.58
C ASN A 12 8.11 -1.92 20.61
N LEU A 13 9.13 -1.13 20.23
CA LEU A 13 9.02 0.32 20.15
C LEU A 13 8.00 0.78 19.10
N ILE A 14 7.98 0.14 17.92
CA ILE A 14 6.97 0.40 16.87
C ILE A 14 5.57 0.03 17.39
N SER A 15 5.41 -1.12 18.03
CA SER A 15 4.12 -1.54 18.61
C SER A 15 3.61 -0.55 19.67
N ALA A 16 4.52 -0.03 20.49
CA ALA A 16 4.21 1.01 21.47
C ALA A 16 3.82 2.34 20.80
N LEU A 17 4.51 2.74 19.73
CA LEU A 17 4.13 3.91 18.92
C LEU A 17 2.71 3.78 18.37
N LEU A 18 2.39 2.66 17.72
CA LEU A 18 1.06 2.44 17.15
C LEU A 18 -0.02 2.47 18.23
N THR A 19 0.26 1.88 19.39
CA THR A 19 -0.66 1.91 20.54
C THR A 19 -0.87 3.33 21.05
N CYS A 20 0.17 4.15 21.10
CA CYS A 20 0.00 5.54 21.51
C CYS A 20 -0.71 6.41 20.45
N LEU A 21 -0.53 6.10 19.16
CA LEU A 21 -1.22 6.75 18.05
C LEU A 21 -2.71 6.37 17.93
N GLU A 22 -3.15 5.28 18.55
CA GLU A 22 -4.59 4.98 18.69
C GLU A 22 -5.28 6.05 19.55
N GLU A 23 -4.57 6.64 20.51
CA GLU A 23 -5.14 7.54 21.53
C GLU A 23 -4.93 9.03 21.23
N LYS A 24 -3.83 9.41 20.56
CA LYS A 24 -3.51 10.82 20.32
C LYS A 24 -2.62 11.04 19.10
N ARG A 25 -2.60 12.29 18.62
CA ARG A 25 -1.87 12.67 17.41
C ARG A 25 -0.36 12.62 17.58
N ILE A 26 0.34 12.37 16.47
CA ILE A 26 1.80 12.30 16.44
C ILE A 26 2.50 13.54 17.03
N ASN A 27 1.96 14.73 16.79
CA ASN A 27 2.52 15.98 17.30
C ASN A 27 2.31 16.19 18.82
N GLU A 28 1.43 15.40 19.44
CA GLU A 28 1.17 15.40 20.89
C GLU A 28 1.95 14.29 21.62
N LEU A 29 2.58 13.37 20.87
CA LEU A 29 3.38 12.29 21.42
C LEU A 29 4.72 12.79 21.93
N LYS A 30 5.12 12.26 23.10
CA LYS A 30 6.43 12.48 23.69
C LYS A 30 7.14 11.14 23.83
N VAL A 31 8.47 11.17 23.77
CA VAL A 31 9.32 9.97 23.96
C VAL A 31 8.97 9.22 25.26
N LYS A 32 8.61 9.94 26.33
CA LYS A 32 8.17 9.35 27.60
C LYS A 32 6.92 8.48 27.49
N ASP A 33 6.01 8.79 26.57
CA ASP A 33 4.77 8.02 26.38
C ASP A 33 5.11 6.67 25.74
N ILE A 34 5.98 6.68 24.72
CA ILE A 34 6.46 5.47 24.04
C ILE A 34 7.24 4.58 24.99
N ILE A 35 8.19 5.15 25.75
CA ILE A 35 9.01 4.41 26.72
C ILE A 35 8.13 3.73 27.78
N LYS A 36 7.12 4.46 28.30
CA LYS A 36 6.17 3.94 29.27
C LYS A 36 5.38 2.76 28.68
N THR A 37 4.87 2.91 27.45
CA THR A 37 4.08 1.88 26.77
C THR A 37 4.93 0.65 26.39
N ALA A 38 6.17 0.85 25.95
CA ALA A 38 7.08 -0.22 25.55
C ALA A 38 7.75 -0.94 26.74
N GLY A 39 7.73 -0.35 27.93
CA GLY A 39 8.43 -0.89 29.11
C GLY A 39 9.96 -0.88 28.98
N VAL A 40 10.54 0.07 28.25
CA VAL A 40 11.99 0.19 28.06
C VAL A 40 12.57 1.35 28.86
N SER A 41 13.90 1.50 28.88
CA SER A 41 14.54 2.69 29.47
C SER A 41 14.70 3.81 28.44
N SER A 42 14.86 5.06 28.89
CA SER A 42 15.22 6.17 27.98
C SER A 42 16.52 5.91 27.23
N ARG A 43 17.52 5.31 27.89
CA ARG A 43 18.78 4.91 27.25
C ARG A 43 18.52 3.95 26.08
N THR A 44 17.62 2.98 26.27
CA THR A 44 17.24 2.00 25.23
C THR A 44 16.53 2.66 24.06
N PHE A 45 15.61 3.61 24.31
CA PHE A 45 14.97 4.36 23.22
C PHE A 45 16.00 5.14 22.40
N TYR A 46 16.81 5.95 23.09
CA TYR A 46 17.80 6.83 22.45
C TYR A 46 18.98 6.09 21.81
N GLN A 47 19.13 4.80 22.08
CA GLN A 47 20.06 3.94 21.34
C GLN A 47 19.62 3.74 19.88
N TYR A 48 18.31 3.79 19.60
CA TYR A 48 17.76 3.50 18.27
C TYR A 48 17.13 4.71 17.58
N TYR A 49 16.59 5.66 18.35
CA TYR A 49 15.77 6.75 17.83
C TYR A 49 16.10 8.07 18.54
N SER A 50 16.26 9.16 17.79
CA SER A 50 16.51 10.50 18.35
C SER A 50 15.26 11.09 19.01
N ASP A 51 14.09 10.76 18.47
CA ASP A 51 12.80 11.31 18.85
C ASP A 51 11.65 10.45 18.30
N VAL A 52 10.41 10.87 18.57
CA VAL A 52 9.19 10.19 18.12
C VAL A 52 9.10 10.14 16.59
N ASN A 53 9.50 11.20 15.88
CA ASN A 53 9.42 11.27 14.42
C ASN A 53 10.41 10.30 13.77
N SER A 54 11.61 10.14 14.34
CA SER A 54 12.59 9.16 13.86
C SER A 54 12.10 7.71 14.01
N LEU A 55 11.32 7.41 15.06
CA LEU A 55 10.65 6.11 15.24
C LEU A 55 9.49 5.93 14.25
N LEU A 56 8.66 6.94 14.06
CA LEU A 56 7.57 6.91 13.06
C LEU A 56 8.13 6.67 11.66
N LYS A 57 9.17 7.40 11.27
CA LYS A 57 9.82 7.24 9.96
C LYS A 57 10.32 5.81 9.76
N ASP A 58 10.96 5.20 10.76
CA ASP A 58 11.44 3.81 10.68
C ASP A 58 10.28 2.81 10.56
N ALA A 59 9.17 3.04 11.27
CA ALA A 59 7.96 2.23 11.14
C ALA A 59 7.38 2.28 9.72
N GLU A 60 7.21 3.49 9.17
CA GLU A 60 6.68 3.72 7.82
C GLU A 60 7.60 3.18 6.73
N ASP A 61 8.91 3.40 6.84
CA ASP A 61 9.90 2.91 5.88
C ASP A 61 9.97 1.38 5.89
N THR A 62 9.90 0.77 7.08
CA THR A 62 9.85 -0.69 7.23
C THR A 62 8.59 -1.26 6.63
N PHE A 63 7.43 -0.65 6.91
CA PHE A 63 6.14 -1.05 6.33
C PHE A 63 6.20 -1.03 4.80
N ILE A 64 6.66 0.07 4.20
CA ILE A 64 6.73 0.22 2.74
C ILE A 64 7.69 -0.78 2.12
N THR A 65 8.83 -1.02 2.78
CA THR A 65 9.80 -2.03 2.31
C THR A 65 9.18 -3.42 2.27
N ASP A 66 8.44 -3.81 3.31
CA ASP A 66 7.80 -5.14 3.34
C ASP A 66 6.57 -5.23 2.43
N TYR A 67 5.81 -4.14 2.31
CA TYR A 67 4.72 -4.02 1.35
C TYR A 67 5.21 -4.24 -0.09
N LEU A 68 6.29 -3.56 -0.50
CA LEU A 68 6.86 -3.71 -1.83
C LEU A 68 7.31 -5.14 -2.10
N LYS A 69 7.89 -5.86 -1.13
CA LYS A 69 8.21 -7.29 -1.29
C LYS A 69 6.97 -8.15 -1.54
N SER A 70 5.84 -7.84 -0.89
CA SER A 70 4.58 -8.58 -1.12
C SER A 70 4.03 -8.34 -2.52
N VAL A 71 4.15 -7.10 -3.01
CA VAL A 71 3.75 -6.68 -4.35
C VAL A 71 4.64 -7.33 -5.41
N GLU A 72 5.96 -7.38 -5.19
CA GLU A 72 6.92 -8.03 -6.08
C GLU A 72 6.61 -9.52 -6.26
N LYS A 73 6.29 -10.23 -5.18
CA LYS A 73 5.84 -11.63 -5.25
C LYS A 73 4.59 -11.81 -6.10
N ASP A 74 3.63 -10.90 -5.98
CA ASP A 74 2.41 -10.97 -6.81
C ASP A 74 2.73 -10.71 -8.28
N ARG A 75 3.68 -9.82 -8.57
CA ARG A 75 4.11 -9.51 -9.94
C ARG A 75 4.82 -10.68 -10.62
N GLU A 76 5.67 -11.41 -9.90
CA GLU A 76 6.30 -12.64 -10.40
C GLU A 76 5.27 -13.71 -10.83
N ASN A 77 4.07 -13.69 -10.25
CA ASN A 77 2.98 -14.61 -10.57
C ASN A 77 2.06 -14.10 -11.71
N LEU A 78 2.34 -12.94 -12.31
CA LEU A 78 1.52 -12.35 -13.40
C LEU A 78 1.93 -12.80 -14.81
N ALA A 79 3.03 -13.54 -14.96
CA ALA A 79 3.64 -13.83 -16.26
C ALA A 79 2.77 -14.65 -17.24
N ASP A 80 1.65 -15.23 -16.79
CA ASP A 80 0.81 -16.14 -17.56
C ASP A 80 -0.58 -15.55 -17.93
N ILE A 81 -0.78 -14.23 -17.82
CA ILE A 81 -2.09 -13.64 -18.19
C ILE A 81 -2.23 -13.59 -19.70
N ASP A 82 -3.18 -14.36 -20.23
CA ASP A 82 -3.57 -14.30 -21.64
C ASP A 82 -4.32 -12.99 -21.93
N LEU A 83 -3.64 -12.05 -22.57
CA LEU A 83 -4.18 -10.75 -22.98
C LEU A 83 -5.21 -10.85 -24.12
N ASN A 84 -5.42 -12.04 -24.70
CA ASN A 84 -6.48 -12.26 -25.69
C ASN A 84 -7.84 -12.55 -25.02
N LEU A 85 -7.87 -12.79 -23.71
CA LEU A 85 -9.11 -12.96 -22.97
C LEU A 85 -9.89 -11.63 -22.87
N PRO A 86 -11.21 -11.67 -22.66
CA PRO A 86 -11.98 -10.48 -22.34
C PRO A 86 -11.39 -9.71 -21.14
N VAL A 87 -11.48 -8.38 -21.16
CA VAL A 87 -10.93 -7.49 -20.10
C VAL A 87 -11.36 -7.91 -18.69
N GLN A 88 -12.58 -8.43 -18.54
CA GLN A 88 -13.09 -8.92 -17.26
C GLN A 88 -12.32 -10.14 -16.74
N GLU A 89 -11.96 -11.07 -17.62
CA GLU A 89 -11.19 -12.27 -17.27
C GLU A 89 -9.73 -11.90 -16.98
N GLN A 90 -9.16 -10.95 -17.73
CA GLN A 90 -7.84 -10.39 -17.44
C GLN A 90 -7.83 -9.74 -16.05
N LEU A 91 -8.84 -8.93 -15.73
CA LEU A 91 -8.98 -8.25 -14.44
C LEU A 91 -9.09 -9.26 -13.28
N GLU A 92 -9.83 -10.35 -13.48
CA GLU A 92 -9.91 -11.45 -12.52
C GLU A 92 -8.56 -12.13 -12.31
N ALA A 93 -7.83 -12.42 -13.39
CA ALA A 93 -6.50 -13.02 -13.31
C ALA A 93 -5.52 -12.10 -12.57
N VAL A 94 -5.50 -10.80 -12.90
CA VAL A 94 -4.69 -9.79 -12.21
C VAL A 94 -5.04 -9.72 -10.73
N LEU A 95 -6.32 -9.65 -10.37
CA LEU A 95 -6.70 -9.60 -8.96
C LEU A 95 -6.38 -10.90 -8.23
N ASN A 96 -6.58 -12.05 -8.87
CA ASN A 96 -6.23 -13.33 -8.28
C ASN A 96 -4.73 -13.49 -8.03
N SER A 97 -3.86 -12.79 -8.76
CA SER A 97 -2.42 -12.78 -8.46
C SER A 97 -2.06 -11.91 -7.26
N THR A 98 -2.91 -10.97 -6.81
CA THR A 98 -2.64 -10.05 -5.68
C THR A 98 -2.70 -10.70 -4.27
N LYS A 99 -2.47 -12.02 -4.18
CA LYS A 99 -2.71 -12.76 -2.94
C LYS A 99 -1.79 -12.32 -1.81
N ASN A 100 -0.51 -12.10 -2.11
CA ASN A 100 0.48 -11.74 -1.10
C ASN A 100 0.24 -10.31 -0.60
N THR A 101 -0.08 -9.38 -1.50
CA THR A 101 -0.37 -7.99 -1.15
C THR A 101 -1.59 -7.90 -0.23
N ILE A 102 -2.70 -8.58 -0.58
CA ILE A 102 -3.90 -8.53 0.26
C ILE A 102 -3.67 -9.25 1.60
N ALA A 103 -2.96 -10.37 1.62
CA ALA A 103 -2.60 -11.05 2.87
C ALA A 103 -1.74 -10.14 3.78
N PHE A 104 -0.76 -9.44 3.21
CA PHE A 104 0.07 -8.48 3.92
C PHE A 104 -0.77 -7.34 4.52
N CYS A 105 -1.71 -6.77 3.76
CA CYS A 105 -2.61 -5.73 4.27
C CYS A 105 -3.45 -6.21 5.47
N PHE A 106 -3.86 -7.47 5.48
CA PHE A 106 -4.59 -8.05 6.61
C PHE A 106 -3.70 -8.26 7.84
N GLU A 107 -2.50 -8.82 7.64
CA GLU A 107 -1.52 -9.04 8.71
C GLU A 107 -1.12 -7.71 9.37
N ARG A 108 -0.91 -6.66 8.57
CA ARG A 108 -0.46 -5.34 9.01
C ARG A 108 -1.61 -4.34 9.15
N LYS A 109 -2.85 -4.80 9.31
CA LYS A 109 -4.05 -3.93 9.31
C LYS A 109 -4.02 -2.83 10.37
N LYS A 110 -3.51 -3.14 11.57
CA LYS A 110 -3.39 -2.16 12.66
C LYS A 110 -2.53 -0.98 12.23
N GLU A 111 -1.38 -1.26 11.60
CA GLU A 111 -0.49 -0.22 11.09
C GLU A 111 -1.16 0.64 10.03
N ILE A 112 -1.84 0.01 9.06
CA ILE A 112 -2.57 0.72 8.01
C ILE A 112 -3.63 1.65 8.62
N GLN A 113 -4.45 1.14 9.54
CA GLN A 113 -5.53 1.90 10.15
C GLN A 113 -5.02 3.07 10.99
N VAL A 114 -3.97 2.84 11.80
CA VAL A 114 -3.41 3.86 12.69
C VAL A 114 -2.63 4.92 11.91
N LEU A 115 -1.73 4.51 11.00
CA LEU A 115 -0.87 5.44 10.27
C LEU A 115 -1.64 6.26 9.22
N LEU A 116 -2.76 5.76 8.67
CA LEU A 116 -3.65 6.51 7.78
C LEU A 116 -4.77 7.28 8.53
N SER A 117 -4.77 7.25 9.86
CA SER A 117 -5.74 8.00 10.66
C SER A 117 -5.34 9.47 10.81
N ASP A 118 -6.24 10.27 11.38
CA ASP A 118 -5.97 11.66 11.75
C ASP A 118 -4.91 11.81 12.86
N ASN A 119 -4.53 10.69 13.51
CA ASN A 119 -3.47 10.66 14.51
C ASN A 119 -2.08 10.43 13.90
N GLY A 120 -2.01 9.83 12.71
CA GLY A 120 -0.78 9.73 11.93
C GLY A 120 -0.39 11.08 11.31
N ASP A 121 0.53 11.05 10.36
CA ASP A 121 0.82 12.20 9.50
C ASP A 121 0.56 11.87 8.01
N ILE A 122 0.72 12.88 7.17
CA ILE A 122 0.49 12.75 5.72
C ILE A 122 1.57 11.91 5.01
N ARG A 123 2.73 11.68 5.65
CA ARG A 123 3.88 11.03 5.02
C ARG A 123 3.55 9.60 4.64
N PHE A 124 2.94 8.83 5.54
CA PHE A 124 2.58 7.44 5.26
C PHE A 124 1.65 7.32 4.04
N TYR A 125 0.63 8.18 3.97
CA TYR A 125 -0.27 8.23 2.81
C TYR A 125 0.49 8.49 1.52
N ASN A 126 1.39 9.49 1.52
CA ASN A 126 2.19 9.85 0.36
C ASN A 126 3.11 8.70 -0.09
N LEU A 127 3.65 7.92 0.85
CA LEU A 127 4.49 6.76 0.55
C LEU A 127 3.69 5.65 -0.13
N ILE A 128 2.52 5.28 0.42
CA ILE A 128 1.65 4.25 -0.19
C ILE A 128 1.18 4.71 -1.56
N PHE A 129 0.77 5.98 -1.68
CA PHE A 129 0.33 6.56 -2.93
C PHE A 129 1.42 6.51 -4.00
N LYS A 130 2.64 6.93 -3.65
CA LYS A 130 3.79 6.84 -4.57
C LYS A 130 4.07 5.39 -4.95
N ALA A 131 4.13 4.49 -3.98
CA ALA A 131 4.38 3.07 -4.22
C ALA A 131 3.33 2.43 -5.14
N GLY A 132 2.05 2.78 -4.97
CA GLY A 132 0.96 2.31 -5.83
C GLY A 132 1.06 2.84 -7.26
N CYS A 133 1.38 4.13 -7.44
CA CYS A 133 1.61 4.71 -8.76
C CYS A 133 2.80 4.06 -9.47
N ASP A 134 3.93 3.92 -8.77
CA ASP A 134 5.14 3.30 -9.30
C ASP A 134 4.88 1.83 -9.70
N GLU A 135 4.14 1.08 -8.89
CA GLU A 135 3.78 -0.31 -9.19
C GLU A 135 2.84 -0.40 -10.39
N PHE A 136 1.86 0.49 -10.51
CA PHE A 136 0.97 0.52 -11.68
C PHE A 136 1.77 0.72 -12.97
N ILE A 137 2.70 1.68 -12.96
CA ILE A 137 3.56 1.98 -14.11
C ILE A 137 4.45 0.78 -14.44
N LYS A 138 5.05 0.12 -13.43
CA LYS A 138 5.85 -1.10 -13.64
C LYS A 138 5.05 -2.21 -14.31
N ARG A 139 3.86 -2.53 -13.80
CA ARG A 139 2.99 -3.57 -14.39
C ARG A 139 2.58 -3.23 -15.81
N MET A 140 2.26 -1.97 -16.07
CA MET A 140 1.93 -1.49 -17.40
C MET A 140 3.11 -1.64 -18.38
N GLY A 141 4.33 -1.32 -17.94
CA GLY A 141 5.55 -1.52 -18.74
C GLY A 141 5.82 -2.99 -19.08
N GLU A 142 5.61 -3.90 -18.13
CA GLU A 142 5.79 -5.35 -18.33
C GLU A 142 4.73 -5.98 -19.26
N VAL A 143 3.50 -5.44 -19.27
CA VAL A 143 2.37 -6.02 -20.01
C VAL A 143 2.25 -5.51 -21.46
N ASN A 144 2.69 -4.28 -21.75
CA ASN A 144 2.29 -3.60 -23.00
C ASN A 144 3.44 -3.03 -23.85
N ASP A 145 4.70 -3.30 -23.53
CA ASP A 145 5.85 -2.77 -24.30
C ASP A 145 5.71 -1.23 -24.51
N ILE A 146 5.19 -0.53 -23.47
CA ILE A 146 4.68 0.86 -23.54
C ILE A 146 5.75 1.86 -23.94
N GLU A 147 7.02 1.53 -23.72
CA GLU A 147 8.14 2.33 -24.20
C GLU A 147 8.08 2.57 -25.73
N ASN A 148 7.36 1.71 -26.47
CA ASN A 148 7.14 1.81 -27.92
C ASN A 148 5.82 2.51 -28.32
N LEU A 149 4.97 2.92 -27.36
CA LEU A 149 3.73 3.64 -27.65
C LEU A 149 4.01 5.14 -27.85
N ASN A 150 3.85 5.63 -29.07
CA ASN A 150 3.93 7.06 -29.41
C ASN A 150 2.71 7.82 -28.85
N MET A 151 2.67 8.04 -27.53
CA MET A 151 1.66 8.86 -26.88
C MET A 151 2.01 10.35 -26.98
N THR A 152 1.02 11.18 -27.28
CA THR A 152 1.13 12.64 -27.16
C THR A 152 1.23 13.07 -25.70
N GLU A 153 1.76 14.27 -25.43
CA GLU A 153 1.83 14.84 -24.07
C GLU A 153 0.46 14.86 -23.37
N LYS A 154 -0.61 15.14 -24.14
CA LYS A 154 -1.99 15.18 -23.62
C LYS A 154 -2.47 13.80 -23.17
N GLU A 155 -2.12 12.75 -23.91
CA GLU A 155 -2.48 11.37 -23.56
C GLU A 155 -1.68 10.90 -22.34
N GLN A 156 -0.39 11.23 -22.27
CA GLN A 156 0.44 10.93 -21.10
C GLN A 156 -0.13 11.60 -19.84
N MET A 157 -0.49 12.88 -19.92
CA MET A 157 -1.12 13.60 -18.81
C MET A 157 -2.43 12.94 -18.36
N LYS A 158 -3.29 12.54 -19.29
CA LYS A 158 -4.56 11.84 -18.98
C LYS A 158 -4.31 10.49 -18.31
N LEU A 159 -3.32 9.73 -18.79
CA LEU A 159 -2.93 8.46 -18.18
C LEU A 159 -2.43 8.68 -16.75
N THR A 160 -1.54 9.65 -16.53
CA THR A 160 -1.05 10.00 -15.17
C THR A 160 -2.20 10.35 -14.23
N ILE A 161 -3.13 11.22 -14.65
CA ILE A 161 -4.31 11.59 -13.84
C ILE A 161 -5.13 10.33 -13.50
N SER A 162 -5.35 9.46 -14.48
CA SER A 162 -6.15 8.24 -14.29
C SER A 162 -5.50 7.28 -13.30
N VAL A 163 -4.17 7.10 -13.38
CA VAL A 163 -3.41 6.28 -12.42
C VAL A 163 -3.51 6.86 -11.01
N GLN A 164 -3.34 8.17 -10.85
CA GLN A 164 -3.41 8.82 -9.54
C GLN A 164 -4.81 8.66 -8.92
N VAL A 165 -5.87 8.92 -9.68
CA VAL A 165 -7.26 8.74 -9.21
C VAL A 165 -7.53 7.29 -8.83
N PHE A 166 -7.05 6.33 -9.64
CA PHE A 166 -7.15 4.92 -9.36
C PHE A 166 -6.47 4.54 -8.05
N VAL A 167 -5.21 4.95 -7.84
CA VAL A 167 -4.45 4.61 -6.63
C VAL A 167 -5.09 5.24 -5.38
N HIS A 168 -5.54 6.50 -5.46
CA HIS A 168 -6.30 7.12 -4.36
C HIS A 168 -7.55 6.32 -4.00
N SER A 169 -8.29 5.87 -5.01
CA SER A 169 -9.51 5.07 -4.83
C SER A 169 -9.20 3.71 -4.19
N MET A 170 -8.11 3.06 -4.59
CA MET A 170 -7.67 1.79 -4.02
C MET A 170 -7.23 1.92 -2.56
N ILE A 171 -6.50 2.97 -2.20
CA ILE A 171 -6.13 3.25 -0.80
C ILE A 171 -7.40 3.41 0.05
N GLY A 172 -8.36 4.21 -0.43
CA GLY A 172 -9.64 4.41 0.24
C GLY A 172 -10.43 3.10 0.39
N LEU A 173 -10.55 2.33 -0.69
CA LEU A 173 -11.26 1.06 -0.71
C LEU A 173 -10.65 0.04 0.26
N ILE A 174 -9.34 -0.18 0.20
CA ILE A 174 -8.65 -1.12 1.09
C ILE A 174 -8.83 -0.69 2.55
N ARG A 175 -8.70 0.60 2.86
CA ARG A 175 -8.94 1.12 4.21
C ARG A 175 -10.36 0.81 4.71
N VAL A 176 -11.38 1.00 3.87
CA VAL A 176 -12.76 0.66 4.22
C VAL A 176 -12.92 -0.85 4.43
N LEU A 177 -12.38 -1.68 3.54
CA LEU A 177 -12.52 -3.13 3.63
C LEU A 177 -11.82 -3.72 4.86
N LEU A 178 -10.66 -3.18 5.27
CA LEU A 178 -9.95 -3.62 6.47
C LEU A 178 -10.71 -3.36 7.77
N ASN A 179 -11.63 -2.39 7.80
CA ASN A 179 -12.53 -2.17 8.94
C ASN A 179 -13.52 -3.34 9.15
N TYR A 180 -13.69 -4.20 8.16
CA TYR A 180 -14.52 -5.40 8.22
C TYR A 180 -13.69 -6.69 8.16
N SER A 181 -12.39 -6.62 8.47
CA SER A 181 -11.45 -7.77 8.42
C SER A 181 -11.76 -8.88 9.43
N ASP A 182 -12.64 -8.64 10.40
CA ASP A 182 -13.22 -9.65 11.30
C ASP A 182 -14.31 -10.49 10.62
N ARG A 183 -14.89 -9.99 9.53
CA ARG A 183 -16.00 -10.58 8.79
C ARG A 183 -15.68 -10.94 7.34
N LEU A 184 -14.66 -10.30 6.76
CA LEU A 184 -14.20 -10.53 5.40
C LEU A 184 -12.88 -11.28 5.42
N SER A 185 -12.78 -12.34 4.63
CA SER A 185 -11.51 -12.99 4.35
C SER A 185 -10.68 -12.19 3.32
N PRO A 186 -9.37 -12.46 3.19
CA PRO A 186 -8.56 -11.94 2.09
C PRO A 186 -9.16 -12.23 0.70
N TYR A 187 -9.85 -13.37 0.54
CA TYR A 187 -10.55 -13.68 -0.71
C TYR A 187 -11.74 -12.74 -0.94
N ASP A 188 -12.57 -12.52 0.08
CA ASP A 188 -13.75 -11.63 -0.03
C ASP A 188 -13.34 -10.20 -0.37
N VAL A 189 -12.20 -9.73 0.17
CA VAL A 189 -11.64 -8.42 -0.17
C VAL A 189 -11.24 -8.34 -1.64
N ARG A 190 -10.58 -9.37 -2.20
CA ARG A 190 -10.31 -9.41 -3.64
C ARG A 190 -11.57 -9.38 -4.48
N GLN A 191 -12.63 -10.09 -4.06
CA GLN A 191 -13.92 -10.07 -4.76
C GLN A 191 -14.59 -8.70 -4.69
N ASN A 192 -14.51 -8.00 -3.56
CA ASN A 192 -15.02 -6.63 -3.44
C ASN A 192 -14.24 -5.64 -4.33
N ILE A 193 -12.92 -5.79 -4.40
CA ILE A 193 -12.08 -5.00 -5.33
C ILE A 193 -12.49 -5.30 -6.79
N LEU A 194 -12.68 -6.58 -7.15
CA LEU A 194 -13.13 -6.96 -8.50
C LEU A 194 -14.47 -6.30 -8.85
N VAL A 195 -15.46 -6.35 -7.95
CA VAL A 195 -16.75 -5.69 -8.15
C VAL A 195 -16.59 -4.18 -8.30
N PHE A 196 -15.75 -3.54 -7.48
CA PHE A 196 -15.46 -2.12 -7.63
C PHE A 196 -14.85 -1.81 -9.01
N LEU A 197 -13.86 -2.59 -9.45
CA LEU A 197 -13.15 -2.36 -10.72
C LEU A 197 -14.04 -2.64 -11.94
N ARG A 198 -14.96 -3.60 -11.88
CA ARG A 198 -15.95 -3.85 -12.94
C ARG A 198 -16.95 -2.71 -13.10
N ASN A 199 -17.30 -2.04 -12.01
CA ASN A 199 -18.22 -0.91 -12.00
C ASN A 199 -17.50 0.44 -12.15
N ALA A 200 -16.18 0.46 -11.99
CA ALA A 200 -15.36 1.64 -12.21
C ALA A 200 -15.33 1.96 -13.72
N PRO A 201 -15.23 3.25 -14.11
CA PRO A 201 -15.12 3.66 -15.52
C PRO A 201 -13.82 3.22 -16.20
N ILE A 202 -13.11 2.21 -15.69
CA ILE A 202 -11.90 1.62 -16.28
C ILE A 202 -12.22 0.98 -17.64
N SER A 203 -13.49 0.67 -17.93
CA SER A 203 -13.96 0.37 -19.28
C SER A 203 -13.68 1.49 -20.31
N ASN A 204 -13.46 2.73 -19.85
CA ASN A 204 -13.12 3.88 -20.69
C ASN A 204 -11.61 4.15 -20.75
N LEU A 205 -10.78 3.36 -20.05
CA LEU A 205 -9.32 3.42 -20.10
C LEU A 205 -8.72 2.59 -21.22
N SER A 206 -9.53 2.09 -22.17
CA SER A 206 -8.99 1.62 -23.45
C SER A 206 -8.15 2.75 -24.06
N LEU A 207 -6.83 2.59 -23.97
CA LEU A 207 -5.88 3.41 -24.69
C LEU A 207 -6.15 3.16 -26.17
N GLY A 208 -6.93 4.06 -26.77
CA GLY A 208 -7.18 4.18 -28.21
C GLY A 208 -7.50 2.88 -28.94
N SER A 209 -8.78 2.51 -29.01
CA SER A 209 -9.28 2.09 -30.31
C SER A 209 -9.27 3.33 -31.18
N ALA A 210 -8.31 3.42 -32.09
CA ALA A 210 -8.31 4.38 -33.17
C ALA A 210 -9.53 4.10 -34.06
N GLU A 211 -10.69 4.70 -33.74
CA GLU A 211 -11.81 4.80 -34.66
C GLU A 211 -12.46 6.19 -34.52
N ASP A 212 -12.65 6.79 -35.70
CA ASP A 212 -13.55 7.91 -36.06
C ASP A 212 -13.07 9.36 -35.91
N ASN A 213 -12.23 9.80 -36.87
CA ASN A 213 -12.63 10.80 -37.89
C ASN A 213 -11.65 10.83 -39.07
#